data_AF-A0A5M3Q1L1-F1
#
_entry.id   AF-A0A5M3Q1L1-F1
#
_cell.length_a   1.000
_cell.length_b   1.000
_cell.length_c   1.000
_cell.angle_alpha   90.00
_cell.angle_beta   90.00
_cell.angle_gamma   90.00
#
_symmetry.space_group_name_H-M   'P 1'
#
loop_
_entity.id
_entity.type
_entity.pdbx_description
1 polymer ?
#
loop_
_entity_poly.entity_id
_entity_poly.type
_entity_poly.pdbx_seq_one_letter_code
_entity_poly.pdbx_strand_id
1 'polypeptide(L)'
;MNSMNPKIIKTNVKSFKPLCTDKLPFGRKIDLFRELKAWRQDPQTKSTWLSQKRKSFATALKEAKDLYGVREYFAEFGKNDDSFQIFYRT
;
A
#
# COMPACT_ATOMS: atom_id res chain seq x y z
N MET A 1 14.92 -8.95 15.33
CA MET A 1 13.57 -8.83 14.72
C MET A 1 13.46 -7.45 14.10
N ASN A 2 13.50 -7.36 12.77
CA ASN A 2 13.39 -6.08 12.06
C ASN A 2 11.96 -5.54 12.18
N SER A 3 11.78 -4.50 12.99
CA SER A 3 10.56 -3.70 13.04
C SER A 3 10.34 -3.04 11.68
N MET A 4 9.61 -3.74 10.80
CA MET A 4 8.91 -3.14 9.68
C MET A 4 7.68 -2.47 10.29
N ASN A 5 7.70 -1.14 10.39
CA ASN A 5 6.47 -0.36 10.54
C ASN A 5 5.99 -0.05 9.11
N PRO A 6 5.20 -0.92 8.46
CA PRO A 6 4.66 -0.59 7.16
C PRO A 6 3.69 0.58 7.33
N LYS A 7 4.02 1.70 6.70
CA LYS A 7 3.04 2.77 6.49
C LYS A 7 2.01 2.25 5.51
N ILE A 8 0.93 1.67 6.04
CA ILE A 8 -0.16 1.12 5.24
C ILE A 8 -1.06 2.28 4.82
N ILE A 9 -0.98 2.63 3.54
CA ILE A 9 -1.89 3.59 2.92
C ILE A 9 -2.91 2.78 2.11
N LYS A 10 -4.06 2.47 2.72
CA LYS A 10 -5.23 1.98 2.00
C LYS A 10 -6.00 3.23 1.55
N THR A 11 -6.11 3.46 0.24
CA THR A 11 -6.74 4.67 -0.31
C THR A 11 -7.96 4.29 -1.13
N ASN A 12 -9.13 4.80 -0.74
CA ASN A 12 -10.33 4.74 -1.57
C ASN A 12 -10.18 5.81 -2.66
N VAL A 13 -10.43 5.46 -3.93
CA VAL A 13 -10.03 6.16 -5.17
C VAL A 13 -10.54 7.62 -5.30
N LYS A 14 -11.24 8.17 -4.30
CA LYS A 14 -11.65 9.58 -4.23
C LYS A 14 -10.78 10.47 -3.32
N SER A 15 -9.96 9.90 -2.42
CA SER A 15 -9.00 10.68 -1.65
C SER A 15 -7.86 9.79 -1.13
N PHE A 16 -6.63 10.19 -1.43
CA PHE A 16 -5.41 9.50 -0.98
C PHE A 16 -5.18 9.77 0.51
N LYS A 17 -5.97 9.17 1.40
CA LYS A 17 -5.76 9.28 2.85
C LYS A 17 -5.06 8.03 3.40
N PRO A 18 -3.97 8.16 4.17
CA PRO A 18 -3.41 7.05 4.93
C PRO A 18 -4.43 6.57 5.96
N LEU A 19 -4.86 5.31 5.84
CA LEU A 19 -5.83 4.72 6.76
C LEU A 19 -5.23 4.33 8.12
N CYS A 20 -3.90 4.25 8.23
CA CYS A 20 -3.22 3.95 9.49
C CYS A 20 -2.27 5.10 9.85
N THR A 21 -2.63 5.87 10.87
CA THR A 21 -1.68 6.73 11.58
C THR A 21 -1.13 5.95 12.78
N ASP A 22 0.11 6.23 13.19
CA ASP A 22 0.80 5.46 14.24
C ASP A 22 0.10 5.50 15.63
N LYS A 23 -0.99 6.27 15.75
CA LYS A 23 -1.80 6.49 16.95
C LYS A 23 -2.89 5.43 17.20
N LEU A 24 -3.01 4.39 16.37
CA LEU A 24 -4.00 3.32 16.62
C LEU A 24 -3.60 2.43 17.81
N PRO A 25 -4.55 2.00 18.66
CA PRO A 25 -4.29 1.00 19.71
C PRO A 25 -3.71 -0.29 19.11
N PHE A 26 -2.79 -0.94 19.83
CA PHE A 26 -2.07 -2.12 19.35
C PHE A 26 -2.99 -3.25 18.85
N GLY A 27 -4.11 -3.53 19.54
CA GLY A 27 -5.08 -4.53 19.09
C GLY A 27 -5.67 -4.24 17.70
N ARG A 28 -6.05 -2.98 17.43
CA ARG A 28 -6.54 -2.55 16.11
C ARG A 28 -5.47 -2.67 15.02
N LYS A 29 -4.19 -2.48 15.38
CA LYS A 29 -3.08 -2.70 14.45
C LYS A 29 -2.99 -4.18 14.06
N ILE A 30 -3.16 -5.11 15.01
CA ILE A 30 -3.15 -6.56 14.73
C ILE A 30 -4.25 -6.94 13.75
N ASP A 31 -5.48 -6.47 13.94
CA ASP A 31 -6.60 -6.81 13.05
C ASP A 31 -6.34 -6.31 11.63
N LEU A 32 -5.82 -5.08 11.50
CA LEU A 32 -5.45 -4.50 10.22
C LEU A 32 -4.32 -5.29 9.54
N PHE A 33 -3.32 -5.77 10.30
CA PHE A 33 -2.28 -6.65 9.76
C PHE A 33 -2.83 -8.00 9.28
N ARG A 34 -3.81 -8.57 10.00
CA ARG A 34 -4.48 -9.81 9.59
C ARG A 34 -5.27 -9.61 8.30
N GLU A 35 -6.03 -8.53 8.20
CA GLU A 35 -6.79 -8.17 6.99
C GLU A 35 -5.87 -7.99 5.79
N LEU A 36 -4.75 -7.26 5.93
CA LEU A 36 -3.80 -7.07 4.85
C LEU A 36 -3.09 -8.35 4.45
N LYS A 37 -2.78 -9.22 5.41
CA LYS A 37 -2.21 -10.54 5.11
C LYS A 37 -3.20 -11.37 4.30
N ALA A 38 -4.47 -11.40 4.69
CA ALA A 38 -5.52 -12.07 3.93
C ALA A 38 -5.66 -11.47 2.52
N TRP A 39 -5.62 -10.14 2.41
CA TRP A 39 -5.72 -9.45 1.13
C TRP A 39 -4.57 -9.79 0.18
N ARG A 40 -3.33 -9.96 0.69
CA ARG A 40 -2.18 -10.41 -0.13
C ARG A 40 -2.30 -11.84 -0.62
N GLN A 41 -2.92 -12.70 0.18
CA GLN A 41 -3.06 -14.12 -0.11
C GLN A 41 -4.26 -14.41 -1.02
N ASP A 42 -5.13 -13.41 -1.23
CA ASP A 42 -6.25 -13.52 -2.14
C ASP A 42 -5.76 -13.70 -3.60
N PRO A 43 -6.23 -14.72 -4.34
CA PRO A 43 -5.86 -14.97 -5.73
C PRO A 43 -6.11 -13.79 -6.69
N GLN A 44 -7.05 -12.91 -6.35
CA GLN A 44 -7.37 -11.73 -7.17
C GLN A 44 -6.36 -10.60 -6.99
N THR A 45 -5.55 -10.65 -5.93
CA THR A 45 -4.59 -9.61 -5.61
C THR A 45 -3.29 -9.81 -6.40
N LYS A 46 -2.92 -8.80 -7.17
CA LYS A 46 -1.64 -8.69 -7.86
C LYS A 46 -0.71 -7.78 -7.07
N SER A 47 0.60 -7.88 -7.31
CA SER A 47 1.57 -6.95 -6.73
C SER A 47 2.58 -6.45 -7.76
N THR A 48 3.05 -5.21 -7.60
CA THR A 48 4.13 -4.65 -8.42
C THR A 48 4.93 -3.62 -7.63
N TRP A 49 6.17 -3.40 -8.03
CA TRP A 49 7.06 -2.41 -7.42
C TRP A 49 7.04 -1.12 -8.24
N LEU A 50 6.90 0.01 -7.54
CA LEU A 50 6.93 1.34 -8.14
C LEU A 50 8.08 2.14 -7.55
N SER A 51 8.75 2.94 -8.39
CA SER A 51 9.79 3.85 -7.94
C SER A 51 9.32 5.30 -7.97
N GLN A 52 9.61 6.03 -6.90
CA GLN A 52 9.39 7.46 -6.71
C GLN A 52 10.68 8.30 -6.85
N LYS A 53 11.82 7.74 -7.30
CA LYS A 53 13.11 8.48 -7.39
C LYS A 53 13.07 9.77 -8.19
N ARG A 54 12.27 9.81 -9.26
CA ARG A 54 12.23 10.93 -10.22
C ARG A 54 10.84 11.52 -10.40
N LYS A 55 9.86 11.07 -9.62
CA LYS A 55 8.45 11.46 -9.76
C LYS A 55 7.75 11.44 -8.41
N SER A 56 6.75 12.30 -8.25
CA SER A 56 5.96 12.32 -7.01
C SER A 56 5.24 10.99 -6.78
N PHE A 57 4.95 10.65 -5.52
CA PHE A 57 4.16 9.48 -5.16
C PHE A 57 2.81 9.43 -5.88
N ALA A 58 2.13 10.58 -5.98
CA ALA A 58 0.85 10.69 -6.68
C ALA A 58 0.99 10.38 -8.18
N THR A 59 2.07 10.83 -8.82
CA THR A 59 2.36 10.54 -10.23
C THR A 59 2.62 9.04 -10.43
N ALA A 60 3.44 8.41 -9.58
CA ALA A 60 3.73 6.98 -9.66
C ALA A 60 2.45 6.12 -9.50
N LEU A 61 1.56 6.52 -8.60
CA LEU A 61 0.27 5.83 -8.42
C LEU A 61 -0.69 6.02 -9.59
N LYS A 62 -0.73 7.22 -10.17
CA LYS A 62 -1.57 7.49 -11.36
C LYS A 62 -1.12 6.63 -12.53
N GLU A 63 0.19 6.57 -12.79
CA GLU A 63 0.74 5.68 -13.82
C GLU A 63 0.38 4.22 -13.55
N ALA A 64 0.50 3.75 -12.30
CA ALA A 64 0.13 2.37 -11.96
C ALA A 64 -1.36 2.09 -12.17
N LYS A 65 -2.22 3.06 -11.85
CA LYS A 65 -3.66 2.98 -12.13
C LYS A 65 -3.94 2.85 -13.62
N ASP A 66 -3.30 3.69 -14.42
CA ASP A 66 -3.52 3.74 -15.86
C ASP A 66 -2.93 2.50 -16.57
N LEU A 67 -1.76 2.02 -16.14
CA LEU A 67 -1.07 0.85 -16.71
C LEU A 67 -1.72 -0.48 -16.33
N TYR A 68 -2.09 -0.64 -15.05
CA TYR A 68 -2.54 -1.93 -14.53
C TYR A 68 -4.05 -1.99 -14.27
N GLY A 69 -4.79 -0.90 -14.50
CA GLY A 69 -6.23 -0.85 -14.25
C GLY A 69 -6.60 -0.92 -12.77
N VAL A 70 -5.76 -0.39 -11.88
CA VAL A 70 -5.93 -0.51 -10.41
C VAL A 70 -7.26 0.11 -9.95
N ARG A 71 -8.15 -0.71 -9.38
CA ARG A 71 -9.39 -0.26 -8.73
C ARG A 71 -9.25 -0.13 -7.22
N GLU A 72 -8.58 -1.08 -6.61
CA GLU A 72 -8.32 -1.11 -5.17
C GLU A 72 -6.85 -1.42 -4.95
N TYR A 73 -6.20 -0.72 -4.02
CA TYR A 73 -4.83 -1.03 -3.67
C TYR A 73 -4.45 -0.63 -2.24
N PHE A 74 -3.37 -1.23 -1.76
CA PHE A 74 -2.60 -0.70 -0.65
C PHE A 74 -1.11 -0.68 -1.00
N ALA A 75 -0.38 0.25 -0.42
CA ALA A 75 1.05 0.40 -0.63
C ALA A 75 1.85 0.04 0.63
N GLU A 76 3.00 -0.59 0.43
CA GLU A 76 4.01 -0.81 1.45
C GLU A 76 5.31 -0.11 1.08
N PHE A 77 5.80 0.70 2.00
CA PHE A 77 7.05 1.41 1.85
C PHE A 77 8.17 0.63 2.55
N GLY A 78 9.26 0.43 1.82
CA GLY A 78 10.51 -0.03 2.41
C GLY A 78 11.09 0.99 3.38
N LYS A 79 11.99 0.54 4.25
CA LYS A 79 12.55 1.37 5.34
C LYS A 79 13.37 2.56 4.82
N ASN A 80 14.06 2.40 3.68
CA ASN A 80 15.08 3.33 3.19
C ASN A 80 15.09 3.49 1.66
N ASP A 81 14.00 3.14 0.96
CA ASP A 81 14.03 3.09 -0.51
C ASP A 81 13.03 4.07 -1.13
N ASP A 82 13.44 4.67 -2.24
CA ASP A 82 12.60 5.49 -3.12
C ASP A 82 11.68 4.59 -3.98
N SER A 83 11.30 3.44 -3.43
CA SER A 83 10.52 2.41 -4.07
C SER A 83 9.51 1.87 -3.06
N PHE A 84 8.31 1.58 -3.54
CA PHE A 84 7.24 1.03 -2.73
C PHE A 84 6.54 -0.07 -3.51
N GLN A 85 6.12 -1.11 -2.80
CA GLN A 85 5.34 -2.19 -3.38
C GLN A 85 3.87 -1.82 -3.29
N ILE A 86 3.14 -1.96 -4.39
CA ILE A 86 1.68 -1.90 -4.38
C ILE A 86 1.11 -3.31 -4.50
N PHE A 87 0.05 -3.55 -3.76
CA PHE A 87 -0.82 -4.71 -3.89
C PHE A 87 -2.16 -4.21 -4.37
N TYR A 88 -2.66 -4.74 -5.47
CA TYR A 88 -3.82 -4.18 -6.16
C TYR A 88 -4.76 -5.24 -6.74
N ARG A 89 -6.01 -4.81 -6.96
CA ARG A 89 -7.05 -5.54 -7.70
C ARG A 89 -7.55 -4.69 -8.86
N THR A 90 -7.95 -5.36 -9.93
CA THR A 90 -8.44 -4.77 -11.20
C THR A 90 -9.95 -4.72 -11.29
#